data_AF-A0A3M5LQT9-F1
#
_entry.id   AF-A0A3M5LQT9-F1
#
_cell.length_a   1.000
_cell.length_b   1.000
_cell.length_c   1.000
_cell.angle_alpha   90.00
_cell.angle_beta   90.00
_cell.angle_gamma   90.00
#
_symmetry.space_group_name_H-M   'P 1'
#
loop_
_entity.id
_entity.type
_entity.pdbx_description
1 polymer ?
#
loop_
_entity_poly.entity_id
_entity_poly.type
_entity_poly.pdbx_seq_one_letter_code
_entity_poly.pdbx_strand_id
1 'polypeptide(L)'
;MPVDQVSVRTAGGVEGERFAPTQPVSRLNFIPAVLTEKSMWGVTPFDQMACRIAYNTLRYDGNPWTPATESGSLIYPGNIGVFNWGSVAVDPDRQLLIAAPVRLGYVYNLIKRPAQAREKRLFTQEGKPYWNENFDGDYAIRISRFASSLGIPCTAPPWGAMAGVDLTTGKTQWMRRVGTTKNLKTSFMQGRFPVGFPMGMVAHGGPMVTAGGLAFHGATADNFFRAYDVNNGEMLWEYELPAGGQSIPSTYTGNDGKQYVVIAAGGHGSLGTTLGDSVIAFRVD
;
A
#
# COMPACT_ATOMS: atom_id res chain seq x y z
N MET A 1 -21.18 -9.48 2.64
CA MET A 1 -20.04 -10.40 2.85
C MET A 1 -20.09 -10.87 4.29
N PRO A 2 -20.05 -12.18 4.58
CA PRO A 2 -20.01 -12.67 5.96
C PRO A 2 -18.75 -12.17 6.67
N VAL A 3 -18.90 -11.88 7.97
CA VAL A 3 -17.83 -11.39 8.85
C VAL A 3 -17.60 -12.44 9.94
N ASP A 4 -16.36 -12.89 10.09
CA ASP A 4 -15.94 -13.78 11.15
C ASP A 4 -15.21 -12.97 12.24
N GLN A 5 -15.27 -13.44 13.49
CA GLN A 5 -14.52 -12.84 14.59
C GLN A 5 -13.20 -13.58 14.77
N VAL A 6 -12.08 -12.87 14.67
CA VAL A 6 -10.75 -13.44 14.93
C VAL A 6 -10.26 -13.01 16.29
N SER A 7 -9.68 -13.94 17.05
CA SER A 7 -9.07 -13.61 18.35
C SER A 7 -7.79 -12.82 18.14
N VAL A 8 -7.60 -11.78 18.96
CA VAL A 8 -6.39 -10.96 18.97
C VAL A 8 -5.83 -10.87 20.39
N ARG A 9 -4.54 -10.57 20.50
CA ARG A 9 -3.91 -10.38 21.81
C ARG A 9 -4.41 -9.09 22.44
N THR A 10 -4.80 -9.17 23.71
CA THR A 10 -5.27 -8.02 24.50
C THR A 10 -4.25 -7.52 25.52
N ALA A 11 -3.22 -8.31 25.78
CA ALA A 11 -2.13 -7.93 26.67
C ALA A 11 -1.05 -7.17 25.90
N GLY A 12 -0.51 -6.10 26.48
CA GLY A 12 0.46 -5.23 25.82
C GLY A 12 -0.04 -3.80 25.68
N GLY A 13 0.59 -3.05 24.77
CA GLY A 13 0.32 -1.62 24.61
C GLY A 13 1.02 -0.78 25.66
N VAL A 14 0.47 0.40 25.94
CA VAL A 14 0.89 1.27 27.03
C VAL A 14 -0.07 1.18 28.22
N GLU A 15 0.36 1.70 29.36
CA GLU A 15 -0.44 1.68 30.60
C GLU A 15 -1.80 2.37 30.39
N GLY A 16 -2.87 1.74 30.86
CA GLY A 16 -4.24 2.26 30.77
C GLY A 16 -5.02 1.84 29.52
N GLU A 17 -4.37 1.27 28.49
CA GLU A 17 -5.06 0.78 27.30
C GLU A 17 -5.86 -0.50 27.56
N ARG A 18 -7.02 -0.60 26.90
CA ARG A 18 -7.88 -1.80 26.92
C ARG A 18 -8.22 -2.18 25.50
N PHE A 19 -7.85 -3.39 25.11
CA PHE A 19 -8.09 -3.90 23.76
C PHE A 19 -9.25 -4.89 23.74
N ALA A 20 -10.02 -4.86 22.65
CA ALA A 20 -11.05 -5.87 22.40
C ALA A 20 -10.40 -7.25 22.16
N PRO A 21 -11.00 -8.35 22.70
CA PRO A 21 -10.45 -9.70 22.53
C PRO A 21 -10.61 -10.26 21.12
N THR A 22 -11.49 -9.66 20.30
CA THR A 22 -11.72 -10.08 18.92
C THR A 22 -11.76 -8.89 17.97
N GLN A 23 -11.51 -9.17 16.70
CA GLN A 23 -11.65 -8.22 15.60
C GLN A 23 -12.54 -8.81 14.49
N PRO A 24 -13.45 -8.00 13.90
CA PRO A 24 -14.24 -8.44 12.76
C PRO A 24 -13.38 -8.52 11.50
N VAL A 25 -13.46 -9.64 10.79
CA VAL A 25 -12.76 -9.88 9.52
C VAL A 25 -13.74 -10.38 8.48
N SER A 26 -13.83 -9.67 7.35
CA SER A 26 -14.57 -10.14 6.19
C SER A 26 -13.98 -11.45 5.67
N ARG A 27 -14.83 -12.43 5.32
CA ARG A 27 -14.36 -13.69 4.71
C ARG A 27 -13.56 -13.47 3.43
N LEU A 28 -14.03 -12.53 2.60
CA LEU A 28 -13.21 -11.97 1.53
C LEU A 28 -12.33 -10.87 2.14
N ASN A 29 -11.07 -11.19 2.35
CA ASN A 29 -10.06 -10.24 2.77
C ASN A 29 -8.74 -10.54 2.07
N PHE A 30 -7.81 -9.60 2.19
CA PHE A 30 -6.47 -9.71 1.63
C PHE A 30 -5.41 -9.51 2.71
N ILE A 31 -5.75 -9.87 3.96
CA ILE A 31 -4.78 -9.86 5.06
C ILE A 31 -3.65 -10.82 4.67
N PRO A 32 -2.40 -10.34 4.58
CA PRO A 32 -1.28 -11.16 4.16
C PRO A 32 -0.93 -12.22 5.21
N ALA A 33 -0.17 -13.22 4.77
CA ALA A 33 0.40 -14.20 5.69
C ALA A 33 1.27 -13.52 6.78
N VAL A 34 1.32 -14.18 7.94
CA VAL A 34 2.11 -13.74 9.08
C VAL A 34 3.58 -13.56 8.69
N LEU A 35 4.17 -12.42 9.05
CA LEU A 35 5.61 -12.21 8.85
C LEU A 35 6.43 -13.06 9.80
N THR A 36 7.49 -13.65 9.26
CA THR A 36 8.53 -14.35 10.02
C THR A 36 9.89 -13.71 9.73
N GLU A 37 10.92 -14.10 10.47
CA GLU A 37 12.29 -13.67 10.14
C GLU A 37 12.69 -14.03 8.70
N LYS A 38 12.18 -15.15 8.16
CA LYS A 38 12.40 -15.57 6.76
C LYS A 38 11.72 -14.65 5.74
N SER A 39 10.71 -13.89 6.16
CA SER A 39 10.04 -12.89 5.33
C SER A 39 10.89 -11.63 5.13
N MET A 40 12.00 -11.48 5.87
CA MET A 40 12.85 -10.30 5.80
C MET A 40 13.71 -10.29 4.55
N TRP A 41 13.80 -9.13 3.91
CA TRP A 41 14.48 -8.91 2.65
C TRP A 41 15.42 -7.71 2.74
N GLY A 42 16.46 -7.73 1.92
CA GLY A 42 17.39 -6.63 1.76
C GLY A 42 18.18 -6.79 0.47
N VAL A 43 18.74 -5.70 -0.04
CA VAL A 43 19.51 -5.69 -1.29
C VAL A 43 20.85 -6.40 -1.13
N THR A 44 21.39 -6.43 0.10
CA THR A 44 22.63 -7.12 0.45
C THR A 44 22.43 -7.99 1.70
N PRO A 45 23.33 -8.94 1.99
CA PRO A 45 23.26 -9.72 3.23
C PRO A 45 23.24 -8.85 4.50
N PHE A 46 23.98 -7.74 4.53
CA PHE A 46 24.01 -6.81 5.67
C PHE A 46 22.70 -6.04 5.81
N ASP A 47 22.11 -5.62 4.68
CA ASP A 47 20.80 -4.95 4.65
C ASP A 47 19.70 -5.89 5.14
N GLN A 48 19.70 -7.14 4.67
CA GLN A 48 18.77 -8.17 5.14
C GLN A 48 18.97 -8.47 6.63
N MET A 49 20.22 -8.56 7.10
CA MET A 49 20.53 -8.77 8.51
C MET A 49 19.99 -7.61 9.37
N ALA A 50 20.17 -6.36 8.95
CA ALA A 50 19.63 -5.20 9.64
C ALA A 50 18.09 -5.25 9.73
N CYS A 51 17.41 -5.63 8.65
CA CYS A 51 15.97 -5.84 8.65
C CYS A 51 15.52 -6.95 9.59
N ARG A 52 16.28 -8.07 9.68
CA ARG A 52 16.01 -9.15 10.64
C ARG A 52 16.20 -8.73 12.09
N ILE A 53 17.25 -7.96 12.38
CA ILE A 53 17.47 -7.39 13.70
C ILE A 53 16.28 -6.48 14.06
N ALA A 54 15.91 -5.57 13.16
CA ALA A 54 14.76 -4.67 13.37
C ALA A 54 13.46 -5.46 13.64
N TYR A 55 13.16 -6.48 12.83
CA TYR A 55 12.01 -7.37 13.06
C TYR A 55 12.01 -8.00 14.46
N ASN A 56 13.15 -8.55 14.89
CA ASN A 56 13.27 -9.22 16.19
C ASN A 56 13.26 -8.25 17.39
N THR A 57 13.54 -6.96 17.18
CA THR A 57 13.45 -5.93 18.23
C THR A 57 12.05 -5.36 18.43
N LEU A 58 11.18 -5.48 17.42
CA LEU A 58 9.84 -4.91 17.44
C LEU A 58 8.82 -5.91 17.97
N ARG A 59 7.81 -5.41 18.69
CA ARG A 59 6.64 -6.22 18.98
C ARG A 59 5.88 -6.53 17.70
N TYR A 60 5.56 -7.81 17.46
CA TYR A 60 4.67 -8.23 16.38
C TYR A 60 3.83 -9.41 16.84
N ASP A 61 2.51 -9.25 16.86
CA ASP A 61 1.58 -10.30 17.33
C ASP A 61 1.10 -11.21 16.20
N GLY A 62 1.72 -11.12 15.02
CA GLY A 62 1.39 -11.96 13.87
C GLY A 62 0.10 -11.54 13.15
N ASN A 63 -0.40 -10.33 13.40
CA ASN A 63 -1.65 -9.83 12.83
C ASN A 63 -1.64 -8.29 12.68
N PRO A 64 -2.59 -7.71 11.93
CA PRO A 64 -2.66 -6.26 11.68
C PRO A 64 -2.96 -5.41 12.93
N TRP A 65 -3.40 -6.00 14.03
CA TRP A 65 -3.86 -5.31 15.24
C TRP A 65 -2.85 -5.38 16.38
N THR A 66 -1.56 -5.53 16.06
CA THR A 66 -0.50 -5.48 17.08
C THR A 66 -0.55 -4.12 17.81
N PRO A 67 -0.79 -4.10 19.14
CA PRO A 67 -0.79 -2.85 19.91
C PRO A 67 0.55 -2.12 19.80
N ALA A 68 0.50 -0.80 19.64
CA ALA A 68 1.70 0.03 19.62
C ALA A 68 2.31 0.16 21.03
N THR A 69 3.64 0.22 21.11
CA THR A 69 4.37 0.35 22.39
C THR A 69 5.39 1.49 22.34
N GLU A 70 5.94 1.85 23.50
CA GLU A 70 7.05 2.82 23.59
C GLU A 70 8.36 2.28 22.99
N SER A 71 8.53 0.95 22.99
CA SER A 71 9.67 0.25 22.37
C SER A 71 9.53 0.03 20.86
N GLY A 72 8.36 0.32 20.30
CA GLY A 72 8.07 0.12 18.88
C GLY A 72 7.35 -1.21 18.59
N SER A 73 6.42 -1.15 17.66
CA SER A 73 5.64 -2.29 17.19
C SER A 73 5.58 -2.31 15.67
N LEU A 74 5.65 -3.52 15.10
CA LEU A 74 5.47 -3.75 13.68
C LEU A 74 3.98 -3.98 13.40
N ILE A 75 3.41 -3.16 12.54
CA ILE A 75 2.03 -3.27 12.07
C ILE A 75 2.11 -3.70 10.60
N TYR A 76 1.50 -4.84 10.29
CA TYR A 76 1.49 -5.40 8.94
C TYR A 76 0.13 -6.02 8.61
N PRO A 77 -0.58 -5.49 7.60
CA PRO A 77 -0.33 -4.25 6.86
C PRO A 77 -0.46 -3.00 7.75
N GLY A 78 0.33 -1.96 7.49
CA GLY A 78 0.34 -0.71 8.27
C GLY A 78 -0.81 0.25 7.98
N ASN A 79 -0.60 1.55 8.23
CA ASN A 79 -1.63 2.61 8.12
C ASN A 79 -2.21 2.80 6.71
N ILE A 80 -1.52 2.37 5.65
CA ILE A 80 -2.07 2.40 4.29
C ILE A 80 -3.00 1.22 4.00
N GLY A 81 -3.13 0.29 4.95
CA GLY A 81 -3.95 -0.91 4.84
C GLY A 81 -3.52 -1.85 3.72
N VAL A 82 -4.40 -2.80 3.41
CA VAL A 82 -4.34 -3.55 2.14
C VAL A 82 -4.98 -2.75 1.01
N PHE A 83 -6.06 -2.06 1.35
CA PHE A 83 -6.78 -1.15 0.47
C PHE A 83 -6.85 0.21 1.14
N ASN A 84 -6.71 1.26 0.34
CA ASN A 84 -6.83 2.63 0.77
C ASN A 84 -7.76 3.38 -0.19
N TRP A 85 -7.49 4.65 -0.49
CA TRP A 85 -8.28 5.51 -1.37
C TRP A 85 -8.62 4.94 -2.76
N GLY A 86 -7.86 3.97 -3.25
CA GLY A 86 -8.10 3.34 -4.55
C GLY A 86 -9.35 2.46 -4.65
N SER A 87 -9.86 1.94 -3.53
CA SER A 87 -10.98 0.99 -3.53
C SER A 87 -10.76 -0.20 -4.48
N VAL A 88 -11.85 -0.78 -4.98
CA VAL A 88 -11.92 -1.90 -5.92
C VAL A 88 -12.83 -1.54 -7.09
N ALA A 89 -12.69 -2.25 -8.22
CA ALA A 89 -13.63 -2.20 -9.33
C ALA A 89 -14.49 -3.47 -9.32
N VAL A 90 -15.78 -3.33 -9.65
CA VAL A 90 -16.73 -4.45 -9.71
C VAL A 90 -17.34 -4.51 -11.10
N ASP A 91 -17.28 -5.69 -11.71
CA ASP A 91 -18.04 -6.05 -12.91
C ASP A 91 -19.29 -6.83 -12.45
N PRO A 92 -20.48 -6.21 -12.45
CA PRO A 92 -21.70 -6.86 -11.96
C PRO A 92 -22.23 -7.93 -12.91
N ASP A 93 -21.91 -7.87 -14.21
CA ASP A 93 -22.40 -8.86 -15.17
C ASP A 93 -21.62 -10.17 -15.03
N ARG A 94 -20.30 -10.08 -14.85
CA ARG A 94 -19.43 -11.24 -14.61
C ARG A 94 -19.35 -11.66 -13.15
N GLN A 95 -19.91 -10.86 -12.24
CA GLN A 95 -19.76 -11.04 -10.79
C GLN A 95 -18.26 -11.10 -10.39
N LEU A 96 -17.46 -10.18 -10.92
CA LEU A 96 -16.02 -10.10 -10.65
C LEU A 96 -15.68 -8.84 -9.85
N LEU A 97 -14.72 -8.96 -8.94
CA LEU A 97 -14.09 -7.85 -8.27
C LEU A 97 -12.61 -7.81 -8.62
N ILE A 98 -12.15 -6.66 -9.09
CA ILE A 98 -10.76 -6.36 -9.39
C ILE A 98 -10.21 -5.43 -8.30
N ALA A 99 -9.09 -5.83 -7.70
CA ALA A 99 -8.49 -5.12 -6.59
C ALA A 99 -6.98 -4.99 -6.76
N ALA A 100 -6.40 -3.98 -6.10
CA ALA A 100 -4.96 -3.73 -6.09
C ALA A 100 -4.39 -3.79 -4.65
N PRO A 101 -4.32 -4.98 -4.02
CA PRO A 101 -3.90 -5.09 -2.62
C PRO A 101 -2.44 -4.69 -2.42
N VAL A 102 -2.19 -3.95 -1.35
CA VAL A 102 -0.86 -3.50 -0.89
C VAL A 102 -0.42 -4.29 0.33
N ARG A 103 0.90 -4.53 0.44
CA ARG A 103 1.53 -5.30 1.50
C ARG A 103 2.77 -4.59 2.01
N LEU A 104 2.57 -3.56 2.84
CA LEU A 104 3.66 -2.84 3.50
C LEU A 104 3.55 -2.87 5.02
N GLY A 105 4.69 -3.10 5.67
CA GLY A 105 4.85 -3.00 7.11
C GLY A 105 5.22 -1.58 7.53
N TYR A 106 4.73 -1.19 8.70
CA TYR A 106 5.05 0.09 9.33
C TYR A 106 5.44 -0.13 10.78
N VAL A 107 6.34 0.72 11.28
CA VAL A 107 6.75 0.74 12.67
C VAL A 107 6.00 1.86 13.37
N TYR A 108 5.25 1.53 14.41
CA TYR A 108 4.58 2.50 15.25
C TYR A 108 5.30 2.56 16.59
N ASN A 109 5.72 3.75 16.98
CA ASN A 109 6.40 3.99 18.23
C ASN A 109 5.67 5.07 19.01
N LEU A 110 5.13 4.72 20.17
CA LEU A 110 4.54 5.70 21.08
C LEU A 110 5.65 6.47 21.79
N ILE A 111 5.49 7.79 21.89
CA ILE A 111 6.43 8.69 22.53
C ILE A 111 5.67 9.43 23.62
N LYS A 112 5.98 9.12 24.88
CA LYS A 112 5.32 9.73 26.03
C LYS A 112 5.56 11.24 26.03
N ARG A 113 4.48 12.01 26.18
CA ARG A 113 4.52 13.47 26.25
C ARG A 113 4.79 13.92 27.70
N PRO A 114 5.87 14.67 27.96
CA PRO A 114 6.04 15.34 29.25
C PRO A 114 4.93 16.37 29.49
N ALA A 115 4.47 16.51 30.73
CA ALA A 115 3.40 17.44 31.09
C ALA A 115 3.70 18.89 30.66
N GLN A 116 4.97 19.31 30.67
CA GLN A 116 5.41 20.66 30.29
C GLN A 116 5.54 20.87 28.77
N ALA A 117 5.25 19.83 27.96
CA ALA A 117 5.42 19.83 26.51
C ALA A 117 4.19 19.30 25.75
N ARG A 118 2.99 19.38 26.36
CA ARG A 118 1.74 18.89 25.77
C ARG A 118 1.41 19.52 24.42
N GLU A 119 1.67 20.81 24.27
CA GLU A 119 1.44 21.56 23.02
C GLU A 119 2.71 21.70 22.15
N LYS A 120 3.85 21.12 22.58
CA LYS A 120 5.12 21.24 21.87
C LYS A 120 5.33 20.06 20.93
N ARG A 121 5.93 20.33 19.77
CA ARG A 121 6.39 19.27 18.84
C ARG A 121 7.53 18.50 19.50
N LEU A 122 7.49 17.17 19.42
CA LEU A 122 8.52 16.30 19.97
C LEU A 122 9.53 15.84 18.92
N PHE A 123 9.10 15.60 17.69
CA PHE A 123 9.96 15.04 16.64
C PHE A 123 9.71 15.63 15.25
N THR A 124 8.62 16.37 15.06
CA THR A 124 8.37 17.12 13.82
C THR A 124 8.98 18.51 13.89
N GLN A 125 9.41 19.02 12.73
CA GLN A 125 9.99 20.35 12.62
C GLN A 125 8.90 21.42 12.46
N GLU A 126 9.18 22.63 12.95
CA GLU A 126 8.32 23.79 12.72
C GLU A 126 8.17 24.10 11.22
N GLY A 127 6.98 24.57 10.81
CA GLY A 127 6.65 24.79 9.40
C GLY A 127 6.49 23.52 8.56
N LYS A 128 6.69 22.32 9.13
CA LYS A 128 6.36 21.03 8.49
C LYS A 128 5.05 20.46 9.06
N PRO A 129 4.34 19.61 8.30
CA PRO A 129 3.17 18.90 8.84
C PRO A 129 3.53 18.17 10.13
N TYR A 130 2.71 18.33 11.17
CA TYR A 130 2.90 17.72 12.49
C TYR A 130 2.43 16.26 12.55
N TRP A 131 1.73 15.78 11.51
CA TRP A 131 1.20 14.42 11.38
C TRP A 131 0.56 13.91 12.69
N ASN A 132 1.13 12.87 13.29
CA ASN A 132 0.55 12.17 14.45
C ASN A 132 1.20 12.58 15.78
N GLU A 133 1.53 13.86 15.94
CA GLU A 133 2.05 14.39 17.21
C GLU A 133 1.00 14.31 18.33
N ASN A 134 -0.32 14.33 18.05
CA ASN A 134 -1.38 14.24 19.08
C ASN A 134 -1.15 15.20 20.26
N PHE A 135 -1.23 16.51 20.01
CA PHE A 135 -1.12 17.51 21.07
C PHE A 135 -2.17 17.27 22.16
N ASP A 136 -1.84 17.66 23.39
CA ASP A 136 -2.65 17.45 24.61
C ASP A 136 -2.88 15.99 25.04
N GLY A 137 -2.53 15.02 24.21
CA GLY A 137 -2.50 13.61 24.58
C GLY A 137 -1.32 13.25 25.48
N ASP A 138 -1.39 12.09 26.12
CA ASP A 138 -0.28 11.54 26.92
C ASP A 138 0.83 10.95 26.05
N TYR A 139 0.54 10.68 24.77
CA TYR A 139 1.46 10.11 23.81
C TYR A 139 1.33 10.76 22.43
N ALA A 140 2.49 11.04 21.82
CA ALA A 140 2.61 11.21 20.38
C ALA A 140 2.89 9.84 19.73
N ILE A 141 2.54 9.66 18.45
CA ILE A 141 2.86 8.41 17.73
C ILE A 141 3.75 8.70 16.53
N ARG A 142 4.95 8.11 16.53
CA ARG A 142 5.86 8.17 15.40
C ARG A 142 5.63 6.94 14.52
N ILE A 143 5.10 7.18 13.32
CA ILE A 143 4.88 6.15 12.30
C ILE A 143 5.96 6.26 11.24
N SER A 144 6.67 5.17 10.98
CA SER A 144 7.65 5.07 9.90
C SER A 144 7.45 3.81 9.07
N ARG A 145 7.91 3.82 7.82
CA ARG A 145 7.93 2.60 6.99
C ARG A 145 8.86 1.58 7.64
N PHE A 146 8.47 0.30 7.65
CA PHE A 146 9.37 -0.78 8.00
C PHE A 146 10.32 -1.05 6.82
N ALA A 147 11.37 -0.26 6.78
CA ALA A 147 12.33 -0.19 5.68
C ALA A 147 13.75 -0.04 6.26
N SER A 148 14.74 -0.48 5.49
CA SER A 148 16.14 -0.30 5.86
C SER A 148 16.60 1.15 5.71
N SER A 149 17.84 1.44 6.10
CA SER A 149 18.46 2.77 5.88
C SER A 149 18.56 3.15 4.39
N LEU A 150 18.49 2.16 3.49
CA LEU A 150 18.42 2.36 2.04
C LEU A 150 17.02 2.79 1.55
N GLY A 151 16.05 2.89 2.46
CA GLY A 151 14.68 3.31 2.15
C GLY A 151 13.85 2.22 1.46
N ILE A 152 14.32 0.98 1.45
CA ILE A 152 13.66 -0.15 0.79
C ILE A 152 12.91 -0.98 1.84
N PRO A 153 11.68 -1.44 1.57
CA PRO A 153 10.93 -2.22 2.55
C PRO A 153 11.70 -3.45 3.02
N CYS A 154 11.68 -3.70 4.32
CA CYS A 154 12.34 -4.85 4.94
C CYS A 154 11.61 -6.17 4.73
N THR A 155 10.42 -6.14 4.12
CA THR A 155 9.63 -7.33 3.78
C THR A 155 9.91 -7.75 2.34
N ALA A 156 9.95 -9.07 2.09
CA ALA A 156 10.15 -9.59 0.75
C ALA A 156 9.01 -9.15 -0.20
N PRO A 157 9.32 -8.82 -1.47
CA PRO A 157 8.32 -8.55 -2.49
C PRO A 157 7.40 -9.76 -2.74
N PRO A 158 6.17 -9.56 -3.26
CA PRO A 158 5.63 -8.30 -3.77
C PRO A 158 5.00 -7.40 -2.70
N TRP A 159 5.22 -6.10 -2.84
CA TRP A 159 4.63 -5.05 -2.00
C TRP A 159 3.28 -4.53 -2.55
N GLY A 160 3.00 -4.79 -3.82
CA GLY A 160 1.70 -4.57 -4.44
C GLY A 160 1.39 -5.63 -5.48
N ALA A 161 0.11 -5.94 -5.62
CA ALA A 161 -0.42 -6.89 -6.57
C ALA A 161 -1.73 -6.39 -7.19
N MET A 162 -2.12 -6.99 -8.32
CA MET A 162 -3.49 -6.99 -8.84
C MET A 162 -4.13 -8.33 -8.48
N ALA A 163 -5.42 -8.33 -8.17
CA ALA A 163 -6.18 -9.53 -7.86
C ALA A 163 -7.56 -9.50 -8.51
N GLY A 164 -8.00 -10.66 -8.98
CA GLY A 164 -9.36 -10.91 -9.44
C GLY A 164 -10.07 -11.87 -8.50
N VAL A 165 -11.29 -11.52 -8.12
CA VAL A 165 -12.12 -12.26 -7.18
C VAL A 165 -13.44 -12.58 -7.84
N ASP A 166 -13.86 -13.83 -7.74
CA ASP A 166 -15.21 -14.24 -8.07
C ASP A 166 -16.13 -13.91 -6.90
N LEU A 167 -17.09 -13.01 -7.12
CA LEU A 167 -18.02 -12.53 -6.10
C LEU A 167 -19.10 -13.56 -5.75
N THR A 168 -19.36 -14.54 -6.62
CA THR A 168 -20.32 -15.61 -6.34
C THR A 168 -19.78 -16.59 -5.30
N THR A 169 -18.47 -16.87 -5.37
CA THR A 169 -17.79 -17.79 -4.44
C THR A 169 -17.00 -17.08 -3.33
N GLY A 170 -16.69 -15.79 -3.51
CA GLY A 170 -15.81 -15.02 -2.63
C GLY A 170 -14.34 -15.44 -2.71
N LYS A 171 -13.94 -16.20 -3.73
CA LYS A 171 -12.57 -16.72 -3.88
C LYS A 171 -11.74 -15.82 -4.81
N THR A 172 -10.49 -15.57 -4.40
CA THR A 172 -9.48 -14.98 -5.29
C THR A 172 -9.11 -15.98 -6.38
N GLN A 173 -9.45 -15.67 -7.63
CA GLN A 173 -9.19 -16.51 -8.80
C GLN A 173 -7.75 -16.36 -9.28
N TRP A 174 -7.23 -15.14 -9.23
CA TRP A 174 -5.85 -14.85 -9.61
C TRP A 174 -5.29 -13.69 -8.79
N MET A 175 -3.97 -13.69 -8.64
CA MET A 175 -3.23 -12.60 -8.03
C MET A 175 -1.87 -12.49 -8.73
N ARG A 176 -1.53 -11.30 -9.22
CA ARG A 176 -0.31 -11.02 -9.98
C ARG A 176 0.42 -9.85 -9.34
N ARG A 177 1.74 -9.96 -9.17
CA ARG A 177 2.57 -8.81 -8.79
C ARG A 177 2.42 -7.70 -9.83
N VAL A 178 2.37 -6.44 -9.38
CA VAL A 178 2.14 -5.30 -10.28
C VAL A 178 3.21 -4.23 -10.12
N GLY A 179 3.73 -3.72 -11.23
CA GLY A 179 4.74 -2.67 -11.23
C GLY A 179 6.17 -3.17 -11.07
N THR A 180 7.09 -2.28 -11.41
CA THR A 180 8.52 -2.53 -11.52
C THR A 180 9.33 -1.55 -10.69
N THR A 181 10.62 -1.81 -10.51
CA THR A 181 11.53 -0.86 -9.84
C THR A 181 11.87 0.37 -10.68
N LYS A 182 11.45 0.46 -11.95
CA LYS A 182 11.72 1.62 -12.79
C LYS A 182 11.08 2.86 -12.17
N ASN A 183 11.74 4.01 -12.31
CA ASN A 183 11.31 5.29 -11.77
C ASN A 183 11.25 5.38 -10.22
N LEU A 184 11.64 4.34 -9.48
CA LEU A 184 11.63 4.36 -8.02
C LEU A 184 12.65 5.37 -7.47
N LYS A 185 12.22 6.18 -6.50
CA LYS A 185 13.13 7.05 -5.73
C LYS A 185 13.75 6.24 -4.60
N THR A 186 15.08 6.19 -4.56
CA THR A 186 15.85 5.47 -3.52
C THR A 186 16.68 6.46 -2.71
N SER A 187 17.17 6.07 -1.53
CA SER A 187 18.07 6.95 -0.75
C SER A 187 19.52 6.87 -1.21
N PHE A 188 19.91 5.82 -1.94
CA PHE A 188 21.30 5.58 -2.36
C PHE A 188 21.62 6.06 -3.78
N MET A 189 20.61 6.45 -4.57
CA MET A 189 20.80 7.12 -5.86
C MET A 189 20.12 8.48 -5.85
N GLN A 190 20.82 9.48 -6.39
CA GLN A 190 20.27 10.83 -6.55
C GLN A 190 19.12 10.87 -7.57
N GLY A 191 19.23 10.06 -8.64
CA GLY A 191 18.22 9.91 -9.68
C GLY A 191 17.19 8.81 -9.38
N ARG A 192 16.21 8.70 -10.26
CA ARG A 192 15.26 7.59 -10.25
C ARG A 192 15.89 6.32 -10.80
N PHE A 193 15.51 5.16 -10.26
CA PHE A 193 16.09 3.90 -10.70
C PHE A 193 15.71 3.58 -12.16
N PRO A 194 16.68 3.31 -13.05
CA PRO A 194 16.41 3.22 -14.49
C PRO A 194 15.92 1.83 -14.94
N VAL A 195 16.15 0.78 -14.15
CA VAL A 195 15.85 -0.60 -14.55
C VAL A 195 14.55 -1.09 -13.90
N GLY A 196 13.66 -1.68 -14.71
CA GLY A 196 12.38 -2.21 -14.28
C GLY A 196 12.42 -3.69 -13.93
N PHE A 197 12.76 -4.04 -12.69
CA PHE A 197 12.55 -5.40 -12.18
C PHE A 197 11.11 -5.56 -11.70
N PRO A 198 10.38 -6.62 -12.09
CA PRO A 198 8.98 -6.83 -11.70
C PRO A 198 8.90 -7.29 -10.24
N MET A 199 9.09 -6.36 -9.31
CA MET A 199 9.15 -6.63 -7.88
C MET A 199 7.78 -6.51 -7.20
N GLY A 200 6.72 -6.10 -7.91
CA GLY A 200 5.42 -5.87 -7.29
C GLY A 200 5.47 -4.63 -6.41
N MET A 201 5.41 -3.46 -7.04
CA MET A 201 5.46 -2.19 -6.33
C MET A 201 4.13 -1.81 -5.72
N VAL A 202 4.22 -1.01 -4.66
CA VAL A 202 3.07 -0.39 -3.99
C VAL A 202 2.20 0.30 -5.04
N ALA A 203 0.93 -0.11 -5.07
CA ALA A 203 -0.11 0.50 -5.87
C ALA A 203 -0.98 1.37 -4.95
N HIS A 204 -1.07 2.66 -5.24
CA HIS A 204 -1.86 3.58 -4.43
C HIS A 204 -2.86 4.35 -5.27
N GLY A 205 -3.98 3.69 -5.55
CA GLY A 205 -5.00 4.13 -6.49
C GLY A 205 -5.86 2.93 -6.88
N GLY A 206 -6.89 3.16 -7.68
CA GLY A 206 -7.91 2.17 -7.97
C GLY A 206 -7.83 1.63 -9.39
N PRO A 207 -8.27 0.38 -9.60
CA PRO A 207 -8.56 -0.09 -10.93
C PRO A 207 -9.91 0.47 -11.43
N MET A 208 -10.11 0.43 -12.74
CA MET A 208 -11.42 0.56 -13.38
C MET A 208 -11.60 -0.63 -14.31
N VAL A 209 -12.81 -1.19 -14.38
CA VAL A 209 -13.14 -2.35 -15.23
C VAL A 209 -14.15 -1.95 -16.30
N THR A 210 -14.05 -2.53 -17.49
CA THR A 210 -14.99 -2.33 -18.60
C THR A 210 -15.66 -3.63 -19.01
N ALA A 211 -16.85 -3.52 -19.63
CA ALA A 211 -17.60 -4.68 -20.12
C ALA A 211 -16.85 -5.48 -21.21
N GLY A 212 -15.81 -4.89 -21.82
CA GLY A 212 -14.90 -5.57 -22.76
C GLY A 212 -13.97 -6.59 -22.10
N GLY A 213 -14.03 -6.78 -20.77
CA GLY A 213 -13.18 -7.72 -20.07
C GLY A 213 -11.77 -7.17 -19.76
N LEU A 214 -11.64 -5.84 -19.69
CA LEU A 214 -10.38 -5.17 -19.39
C LEU A 214 -10.44 -4.43 -18.05
N ALA A 215 -9.38 -4.54 -17.28
CA ALA A 215 -9.13 -3.69 -16.12
C ALA A 215 -7.97 -2.72 -16.40
N PHE A 216 -8.16 -1.45 -16.09
CA PHE A 216 -7.16 -0.39 -16.24
C PHE A 216 -6.66 0.06 -14.87
N HIS A 217 -5.34 0.21 -14.71
CA HIS A 217 -4.73 0.62 -13.45
C HIS A 217 -3.36 1.30 -13.68
N GLY A 218 -3.14 2.46 -13.06
CA GLY A 218 -1.90 3.25 -13.21
C GLY A 218 -1.16 3.55 -11.91
N ALA A 219 -1.61 2.98 -10.79
CA ALA A 219 -1.25 3.52 -9.48
C ALA A 219 0.07 3.02 -8.91
N THR A 220 0.83 2.22 -9.66
CA THR A 220 2.15 1.74 -9.24
C THR A 220 3.19 2.84 -9.21
N ALA A 221 4.22 2.67 -8.38
CA ALA A 221 5.27 3.67 -8.20
C ALA A 221 6.18 3.91 -9.43
N ASP A 222 5.99 3.16 -10.52
CA ASP A 222 6.82 3.18 -11.73
C ASP A 222 6.27 4.06 -12.87
N ASN A 223 5.18 4.79 -12.63
CA ASN A 223 4.48 5.69 -13.56
C ASN A 223 3.82 4.99 -14.77
N PHE A 224 3.68 3.67 -14.77
CA PHE A 224 3.01 2.99 -15.88
C PHE A 224 1.50 2.90 -15.69
N PHE A 225 0.76 3.25 -16.74
CA PHE A 225 -0.65 2.92 -16.91
C PHE A 225 -0.79 1.61 -17.65
N ARG A 226 -1.60 0.68 -17.14
CA ARG A 226 -1.66 -0.70 -17.62
C ARG A 226 -3.09 -1.17 -17.83
N ALA A 227 -3.28 -2.04 -18.82
CA ALA A 227 -4.51 -2.79 -19.05
C ALA A 227 -4.28 -4.28 -18.81
N TYR A 228 -5.24 -4.93 -18.17
CA TYR A 228 -5.20 -6.36 -17.81
C TYR A 228 -6.44 -7.08 -18.29
N ASP A 229 -6.30 -8.35 -18.67
CA ASP A 229 -7.43 -9.27 -18.81
C ASP A 229 -8.04 -9.57 -17.42
N VAL A 230 -9.35 -9.34 -17.27
CA VAL A 230 -10.05 -9.52 -15.99
C VAL A 230 -10.14 -10.99 -15.53
N ASN A 231 -10.02 -11.95 -16.44
CA ASN A 231 -10.21 -13.36 -16.17
C ASN A 231 -8.96 -14.03 -15.60
N ASN A 232 -7.77 -13.58 -16.02
CA ASN A 232 -6.50 -14.23 -15.66
C ASN A 232 -5.42 -13.27 -15.09
N GLY A 233 -5.69 -11.96 -15.13
CA GLY A 233 -4.79 -10.90 -14.66
C GLY A 233 -3.57 -10.66 -15.55
N GLU A 234 -3.55 -11.17 -16.78
CA GLU A 234 -2.48 -10.96 -17.75
C GLU A 234 -2.41 -9.48 -18.15
N MET A 235 -1.22 -8.89 -18.12
CA MET A 235 -1.01 -7.53 -18.60
C MET A 235 -0.95 -7.55 -20.12
N LEU A 236 -1.92 -6.89 -20.75
CA LEU A 236 -2.07 -6.86 -22.21
C LEU A 236 -1.43 -5.64 -22.85
N TRP A 237 -1.32 -4.55 -22.08
CA TRP A 237 -0.81 -3.28 -22.57
C TRP A 237 -0.29 -2.44 -21.41
N GLU A 238 0.75 -1.65 -21.70
CA GLU A 238 1.22 -0.62 -20.79
C GLU A 238 1.73 0.63 -21.52
N TYR A 239 1.68 1.76 -20.83
CA TYR A 239 2.19 3.05 -21.28
C TYR A 239 2.83 3.80 -20.11
N GLU A 240 4.03 4.33 -20.33
CA GLU A 240 4.73 5.14 -19.32
C GLU A 240 4.16 6.57 -19.31
N LEU A 241 3.49 6.94 -18.22
CA LEU A 241 2.95 8.28 -18.02
C LEU A 241 4.08 9.29 -17.71
N PRO A 242 3.88 10.58 -18.02
CA PRO A 242 4.84 11.63 -17.67
C PRO A 242 5.00 11.82 -16.16
N ALA A 243 4.01 11.41 -15.37
CA ALA A 243 3.96 11.51 -13.92
C ALA A 243 3.21 10.32 -13.29
N GLY A 244 3.22 10.20 -11.97
CA GLY A 244 2.58 9.07 -11.30
C GLY A 244 1.06 9.04 -11.49
N GLY A 245 0.53 7.89 -11.91
CA GLY A 245 -0.90 7.66 -12.15
C GLY A 245 -1.69 7.23 -10.91
N GLN A 246 -1.40 7.80 -9.73
CA GLN A 246 -2.09 7.50 -8.46
C GLN A 246 -3.53 8.06 -8.40
N SER A 247 -4.29 7.94 -9.48
CA SER A 247 -5.71 8.27 -9.61
C SER A 247 -6.51 7.04 -10.03
N ILE A 248 -7.83 7.12 -9.97
CA ILE A 248 -8.72 6.10 -10.54
C ILE A 248 -8.99 6.51 -12.00
N PRO A 249 -8.68 5.66 -13.00
CA PRO A 249 -8.97 5.98 -14.40
C PRO A 249 -10.48 6.09 -14.63
N SER A 250 -10.89 6.87 -15.64
CA SER A 250 -12.28 7.02 -16.07
C SER A 250 -12.44 6.67 -17.56
N THR A 251 -13.64 6.31 -18.02
CA THR A 251 -13.93 6.06 -19.43
C THR A 251 -15.24 6.71 -19.84
N TYR A 252 -15.31 7.19 -21.08
CA TYR A 252 -16.51 7.81 -21.65
C TYR A 252 -16.55 7.65 -23.16
N THR A 253 -17.69 7.94 -23.78
CA THR A 253 -17.83 7.99 -25.24
C THR A 253 -17.72 9.43 -25.71
N GLY A 254 -16.81 9.71 -26.64
CA GLY A 254 -16.62 11.03 -27.22
C GLY A 254 -17.69 11.39 -28.26
N ASN A 255 -17.68 12.65 -28.71
CA ASN A 255 -18.61 13.14 -29.73
C ASN A 255 -18.43 12.46 -31.10
N ASP A 256 -17.27 11.84 -31.32
CA ASP A 256 -16.94 11.02 -32.49
C ASP A 256 -17.50 9.58 -32.38
N GLY A 257 -18.21 9.25 -31.30
CA GLY A 257 -18.74 7.92 -31.03
C GLY A 257 -17.70 6.90 -30.56
N LYS A 258 -16.44 7.33 -30.31
CA LYS A 258 -15.36 6.44 -29.87
C LYS A 258 -15.26 6.41 -28.34
N GLN A 259 -14.86 5.27 -27.79
CA GLN A 259 -14.59 5.13 -26.36
C GLN A 259 -13.19 5.67 -26.03
N TYR A 260 -13.12 6.50 -24.99
CA TYR A 260 -11.89 7.04 -24.43
C TYR A 260 -11.65 6.48 -23.04
N VAL A 261 -10.40 6.16 -22.71
CA VAL A 261 -9.94 5.87 -21.35
C VAL A 261 -9.02 7.00 -20.91
N VAL A 262 -9.28 7.58 -19.75
CA VAL A 262 -8.56 8.76 -19.25
C VAL A 262 -7.99 8.53 -17.86
N ILE A 263 -6.83 9.12 -17.59
CA ILE A 263 -6.18 9.08 -16.28
C ILE A 263 -5.50 10.42 -15.97
N ALA A 264 -5.62 10.87 -14.71
CA ALA A 264 -4.85 12.00 -14.21
C ALA A 264 -3.48 11.51 -13.72
N ALA A 265 -2.42 12.05 -14.30
CA ALA A 265 -1.02 11.80 -13.96
C ALA A 265 -0.49 12.96 -13.12
N GLY A 266 -0.79 12.93 -11.82
CA GLY A 266 -0.42 13.99 -10.86
C GLY A 266 0.78 13.67 -9.97
N GLY A 267 1.11 12.38 -9.81
CA GLY A 267 2.05 11.91 -8.82
C GLY A 267 1.48 11.89 -7.39
N HIS A 268 2.29 11.41 -6.45
CA HIS A 268 1.94 11.26 -5.05
C HIS A 268 3.14 11.53 -4.15
N GLY A 269 3.06 12.62 -3.38
CA GLY A 269 4.17 13.11 -2.54
C GLY A 269 4.74 12.06 -1.58
N SER A 270 3.89 11.38 -0.82
CA SER A 270 4.34 10.39 0.18
C SER A 270 4.95 9.12 -0.41
N LEU A 271 4.71 8.83 -1.70
CA LEU A 271 5.29 7.68 -2.40
C LEU A 271 6.53 8.07 -3.21
N GLY A 272 6.78 9.38 -3.38
CA GLY A 272 7.92 9.88 -4.14
C GLY A 272 7.83 9.62 -5.64
N THR A 273 6.63 9.41 -6.19
CA THR A 273 6.43 9.31 -7.65
C THR A 273 6.68 10.64 -8.34
N THR A 274 6.82 10.63 -9.66
CA THR A 274 7.03 11.86 -10.42
C THR A 274 5.80 12.74 -10.28
N LEU A 275 6.00 13.99 -9.84
CA LEU A 275 4.93 14.98 -9.76
C LEU A 275 4.66 15.53 -11.16
N GLY A 276 3.39 15.78 -11.43
CA GLY A 276 2.92 16.39 -12.68
C GLY A 276 1.50 16.90 -12.50
N ASP A 277 0.91 17.34 -13.60
CA ASP A 277 -0.42 17.95 -13.65
C ASP A 277 -1.18 17.59 -14.94
N SER A 278 -0.80 16.48 -15.58
CA SER A 278 -1.34 16.09 -16.88
C SER A 278 -2.57 15.19 -16.77
N VAL A 279 -3.50 15.33 -17.72
CA VAL A 279 -4.58 14.35 -17.97
C VAL A 279 -4.31 13.72 -19.33
N ILE A 280 -4.21 12.39 -19.36
CA ILE A 280 -3.89 11.63 -20.57
C ILE A 280 -5.13 10.84 -20.99
N ALA A 281 -5.45 10.87 -22.30
CA ALA A 281 -6.56 10.15 -22.90
C ALA A 281 -6.05 9.15 -23.95
N PHE A 282 -6.62 7.95 -23.94
CA PHE A 282 -6.31 6.86 -24.86
C PHE A 282 -7.58 6.43 -25.60
N ARG A 283 -7.44 6.07 -26.88
CA ARG A 283 -8.48 5.43 -27.69
C ARG A 283 -7.83 4.48 -28.68
N VAL A 284 -8.62 3.56 -29.23
CA VAL A 284 -8.23 2.81 -30.44
C VAL A 284 -8.44 3.67 -31.69
N ASP A 285 -7.69 3.37 -32.75
CA ASP A 285 -7.78 4.07 -34.04
C ASP A 285 -9.08 3.80 -34.79
#